data_AF-A0A257H6T4-F1
#
_entry.id   AF-A0A257H6T4-F1
#
_cell.length_a   1.000
_cell.length_b   1.000
_cell.length_c   1.000
_cell.angle_alpha   90.00
_cell.angle_beta   90.00
_cell.angle_gamma   90.00
#
_symmetry.space_group_name_H-M   'P 1'
#
loop_
_entity.id
_entity.type
_entity.pdbx_description
1 polymer ?
#
loop_
_entity_poly.entity_id
_entity_poly.type
_entity_poly.pdbx_seq_one_letter_code
_entity_poly.pdbx_strand_id
1 'polypeptide(L)'
;MPVYARARALWQFYASHFPNIKFYFVREATDLGCGEVRFDGHDVVVGIGNKFRPSGADAAGYAETGVWSNVENQRSVFRQVCFYDFLLRSQEKPFFVYQSTITSVVDFRSVLAIMDTLPTRLCYSGMPGIMTGPPEIKGLSFACGTNGIISSDLLLEMRNRYEPGHAYTNLPQDLWQALVLEEVPRIALPFFSFVNPRSDVGPDSNVAEMTRRLLAHGHYHFRVKSDSAAAGLAAREDIDPWIMLEVMKTILASQHSTDAALGLKERLTRSLNPNNGQTMTAYGEEKFFTGPRDFPLNDTETETLYPDLVRA
;
A
#
# COMPACT_ATOMS: atom_id res chain seq x y z
N MET A 1 -12.07 -9.93 -6.94
CA MET A 1 -12.69 -9.95 -5.59
C MET A 1 -12.01 -10.88 -4.56
N PRO A 2 -11.54 -12.10 -4.89
CA PRO A 2 -10.99 -13.03 -3.86
C PRO A 2 -9.78 -12.50 -3.07
N VAL A 3 -8.89 -11.76 -3.73
CA VAL A 3 -7.68 -11.18 -3.13
C VAL A 3 -8.00 -10.13 -2.06
N TYR A 4 -8.95 -9.23 -2.34
CA TYR A 4 -9.36 -8.21 -1.38
C TYR A 4 -9.99 -8.85 -0.14
N ALA A 5 -10.88 -9.82 -0.31
CA ALA A 5 -11.54 -10.51 0.80
C ALA A 5 -10.54 -11.26 1.69
N ARG A 6 -9.58 -11.99 1.09
CA ARG A 6 -8.54 -12.73 1.83
C ARG A 6 -7.60 -11.79 2.59
N ALA A 7 -7.09 -10.73 1.95
CA ALA A 7 -6.26 -9.75 2.64
C ALA A 7 -7.04 -9.00 3.74
N ARG A 8 -8.31 -8.66 3.48
CA ARG A 8 -9.19 -8.00 4.45
C ARG A 8 -9.37 -8.84 5.71
N ALA A 9 -9.61 -10.15 5.57
CA ALA A 9 -9.77 -11.07 6.70
C ALA A 9 -8.49 -11.15 7.56
N LEU A 10 -7.31 -11.27 6.92
CA LEU A 10 -6.03 -11.25 7.62
C LEU A 10 -5.81 -9.93 8.36
N TRP A 11 -6.15 -8.82 7.73
CA TRP A 11 -6.06 -7.51 8.35
C TRP A 11 -7.05 -7.31 9.50
N GLN A 12 -8.23 -7.93 9.48
CA GLN A 12 -9.16 -7.91 10.63
C GLN A 12 -8.55 -8.62 11.84
N PHE A 13 -7.95 -9.80 11.63
CA PHE A 13 -7.17 -10.49 12.65
C PHE A 13 -6.07 -9.57 13.20
N TYR A 14 -5.26 -9.00 12.32
CA TYR A 14 -4.12 -8.18 12.71
C TYR A 14 -4.52 -6.88 13.43
N ALA A 15 -5.59 -6.22 13.00
CA ALA A 15 -6.11 -5.00 13.61
C ALA A 15 -6.54 -5.21 15.08
N SER A 16 -7.00 -6.41 15.43
CA SER A 16 -7.40 -6.72 16.82
C SER A 16 -6.26 -6.61 17.83
N HIS A 17 -5.00 -6.72 17.37
CA HIS A 17 -3.81 -6.55 18.20
C HIS A 17 -3.39 -5.09 18.38
N PHE A 18 -4.03 -4.15 17.69
CA PHE A 18 -3.74 -2.71 17.76
C PHE A 18 -5.02 -1.89 18.00
N PRO A 19 -5.69 -2.06 19.16
CA PRO A 19 -7.02 -1.48 19.41
C PRO A 19 -7.05 0.05 19.40
N ASN A 20 -5.90 0.71 19.57
CA ASN A 20 -5.79 2.17 19.55
C ASN A 20 -5.66 2.76 18.13
N ILE A 21 -5.61 1.92 17.09
CA ILE A 21 -5.46 2.34 15.70
C ILE A 21 -6.77 2.10 14.97
N LYS A 22 -7.27 3.14 14.30
CA LYS A 22 -8.46 3.02 13.45
C LYS A 22 -8.05 2.54 12.06
N PHE A 23 -8.60 1.40 11.65
CA PHE A 23 -8.36 0.81 10.33
C PHE A 23 -9.53 1.12 9.40
N TYR A 24 -9.25 1.78 8.27
CA TYR A 24 -10.23 2.04 7.23
C TYR A 24 -9.86 1.29 5.96
N PHE A 25 -10.77 0.42 5.52
CA PHE A 25 -10.68 -0.24 4.22
C PHE A 25 -11.61 0.50 3.29
N VAL A 26 -11.10 0.91 2.13
CA VAL A 26 -11.88 1.66 1.15
C VAL A 26 -12.35 0.69 0.08
N ARG A 27 -13.66 0.66 -0.18
CA ARG A 27 -14.27 -0.10 -1.27
C ARG A 27 -15.14 0.79 -2.14
N GLU A 28 -15.24 0.45 -3.41
CA GLU A 28 -16.08 1.17 -4.37
C GLU A 28 -17.47 0.55 -4.42
N ALA A 29 -18.48 1.39 -4.68
CA ALA A 29 -19.87 0.98 -4.84
C ALA A 29 -20.49 1.66 -6.06
N THR A 30 -21.29 0.89 -6.81
CA THR A 30 -22.00 1.37 -8.00
C THR A 30 -23.45 1.76 -7.68
N ASP A 31 -23.98 1.28 -6.56
CA ASP A 31 -25.33 1.58 -6.04
C ASP A 31 -25.40 2.89 -5.25
N LEU A 32 -24.24 3.45 -4.86
CA LEU A 32 -24.13 4.78 -4.26
C LEU A 32 -23.97 5.87 -5.33
N GLY A 33 -24.46 7.08 -5.04
CA GLY A 33 -24.27 8.25 -5.88
C GLY A 33 -22.78 8.60 -6.06
N CYS A 34 -22.40 9.19 -7.19
CA CYS A 34 -21.01 9.60 -7.42
C CYS A 34 -20.56 10.61 -6.36
N GLY A 35 -19.52 10.28 -5.59
CA GLY A 35 -18.99 11.10 -4.50
C GLY A 35 -19.71 10.92 -3.16
N GLU A 36 -20.75 10.07 -3.12
CA GLU A 36 -21.35 9.64 -1.86
C GLU A 36 -20.36 8.75 -1.11
N VAL A 37 -20.18 9.00 0.18
CA VAL A 37 -19.27 8.22 1.04
C VAL A 37 -20.03 7.77 2.27
N ARG A 38 -20.00 6.46 2.54
CA ARG A 38 -20.68 5.85 3.70
C ARG A 38 -19.72 4.94 4.44
N PHE A 39 -19.73 4.98 5.77
CA PHE A 39 -19.14 3.93 6.60
C PHE A 39 -20.22 2.90 6.93
N ASP A 40 -20.03 1.64 6.57
CA ASP A 40 -21.03 0.57 6.77
C ASP A 40 -20.86 -0.21 8.08
N GLY A 41 -19.99 0.26 8.97
CA GLY A 41 -19.59 -0.42 10.21
C GLY A 41 -18.28 -1.19 10.08
N HIS A 42 -17.83 -1.48 8.86
CA HIS A 42 -16.59 -2.20 8.61
C HIS A 42 -15.67 -1.47 7.64
N ASP A 43 -16.21 -1.00 6.53
CA ASP A 43 -15.49 -0.40 5.41
C ASP A 43 -16.04 0.99 5.09
N VAL A 44 -15.18 1.83 4.51
CA VAL A 44 -15.58 3.09 3.89
C VAL A 44 -15.91 2.83 2.43
N VAL A 45 -17.19 3.01 2.10
CA VAL A 45 -17.76 2.77 0.79
C VAL A 45 -17.83 4.08 0.04
N VAL A 46 -17.20 4.15 -1.13
CA VAL A 46 -17.20 5.32 -2.00
C VAL A 46 -18.01 5.04 -3.25
N GLY A 47 -19.04 5.84 -3.50
CA GLY A 47 -19.85 5.80 -4.70
C GLY A 47 -19.09 6.36 -5.89
N ILE A 48 -18.83 5.51 -6.89
CA ILE A 48 -18.19 5.90 -8.15
C ILE A 48 -19.22 6.19 -9.26
N GLY A 49 -20.47 5.76 -9.06
CA GLY A 49 -21.54 5.82 -10.06
C GLY A 49 -21.13 5.20 -11.40
N ASN A 50 -21.62 5.78 -12.49
CA ASN A 50 -21.31 5.37 -13.87
C ASN A 50 -20.22 6.21 -14.53
N LYS A 51 -19.55 7.11 -13.78
CA LYS A 51 -18.66 8.14 -14.32
C LYS A 51 -17.34 7.58 -14.87
N PHE A 52 -16.83 6.52 -14.26
CA PHE A 52 -15.49 5.97 -14.53
C PHE A 52 -15.53 4.64 -15.28
N ARG A 53 -16.47 4.48 -16.23
CA ARG A 53 -16.55 3.26 -17.04
C ARG A 53 -15.46 3.29 -18.11
N PRO A 54 -14.55 2.30 -18.16
CA PRO A 54 -13.57 2.20 -19.23
C PRO A 54 -14.28 2.11 -20.59
N SER A 55 -13.75 2.81 -21.60
CA SER A 55 -14.24 2.72 -22.98
C SER A 55 -13.09 2.93 -23.97
N GLY A 56 -13.19 2.34 -25.17
CA GLY A 56 -12.18 2.51 -26.22
C GLY A 56 -10.79 2.02 -25.81
N ALA A 57 -9.76 2.85 -26.02
CA ALA A 57 -8.36 2.52 -25.71
C ALA A 57 -8.09 2.29 -24.21
N ASP A 58 -8.97 2.79 -23.33
CA ASP A 58 -8.88 2.55 -21.88
C ASP A 58 -9.55 1.23 -21.44
N ALA A 59 -10.12 0.45 -22.37
CA ALA A 59 -10.78 -0.81 -22.06
C ALA A 59 -9.80 -1.88 -21.53
N ALA A 60 -8.56 -1.87 -22.04
CA ALA A 60 -7.47 -2.70 -21.52
C ALA A 60 -6.87 -2.05 -20.27
N GLY A 61 -7.52 -2.27 -19.13
CA GLY A 61 -7.08 -1.73 -17.83
C GLY A 61 -5.89 -2.45 -17.22
N TYR A 62 -5.55 -2.09 -15.98
CA TYR A 62 -4.44 -2.67 -15.21
C TYR A 62 -4.49 -4.20 -15.14
N ALA A 63 -5.69 -4.77 -15.10
CA ALA A 63 -5.88 -6.22 -15.05
C ALA A 63 -5.31 -6.96 -16.28
N GLU A 64 -5.27 -6.30 -17.44
CA GLU A 64 -4.79 -6.90 -18.70
C GLU A 64 -3.33 -6.55 -18.99
N THR A 65 -2.92 -5.32 -18.66
CA THR A 65 -1.63 -4.77 -19.11
C THR A 65 -0.60 -4.59 -17.99
N GLY A 66 -1.01 -4.69 -16.71
CA GLY A 66 -0.19 -4.29 -15.58
C GLY A 66 0.07 -2.78 -15.51
N VAL A 67 -0.63 -1.97 -16.32
CA VAL A 67 -0.53 -0.51 -16.36
C VAL A 67 -1.92 0.09 -16.15
N TRP A 68 -2.04 1.05 -15.22
CA TRP A 68 -3.31 1.71 -14.95
C TRP A 68 -3.70 2.61 -16.11
N SER A 69 -4.93 2.47 -16.61
CA SER A 69 -5.46 3.36 -17.64
C SER A 69 -5.76 4.76 -17.06
N ASN A 70 -5.96 5.75 -17.93
CA ASN A 70 -6.27 7.12 -17.50
C ASN A 70 -7.54 7.15 -16.64
N VAL A 71 -8.58 6.40 -17.05
CA VAL A 71 -9.85 6.30 -16.31
C VAL A 71 -9.65 5.63 -14.95
N GLU A 72 -8.80 4.60 -14.85
CA GLU A 72 -8.51 3.94 -13.58
C GLU A 72 -7.73 4.85 -12.63
N ASN A 73 -6.79 5.64 -13.15
CA ASN A 73 -6.07 6.66 -12.38
C ASN A 73 -7.02 7.74 -11.85
N GLN A 74 -7.88 8.30 -12.72
CA GLN A 74 -8.91 9.27 -12.32
C GLN A 74 -9.82 8.71 -11.23
N ARG A 75 -10.27 7.46 -11.38
CA ARG A 75 -11.09 6.76 -10.39
C ARG A 75 -10.35 6.61 -9.06
N SER A 76 -9.06 6.26 -9.08
CA SER A 76 -8.25 6.09 -7.87
C SER A 76 -8.04 7.42 -7.13
N VAL A 77 -7.69 8.49 -7.86
CA VAL A 77 -7.55 9.85 -7.30
C VAL A 77 -8.88 10.32 -6.71
N PHE A 78 -9.97 10.18 -7.46
CA PHE A 78 -11.31 10.55 -7.00
C PHE A 78 -11.71 9.81 -5.72
N ARG A 79 -11.52 8.49 -5.67
CA ARG A 79 -11.80 7.65 -4.50
C ARG A 79 -10.99 8.13 -3.29
N GLN A 80 -9.72 8.43 -3.48
CA GLN A 80 -8.86 8.93 -2.41
C GLN A 80 -9.33 10.29 -1.88
N VAL A 81 -9.68 11.23 -2.76
CA VAL A 81 -10.16 12.55 -2.34
C VAL A 81 -11.47 12.43 -1.56
N CYS A 82 -12.39 11.58 -2.02
CA CYS A 82 -13.64 11.29 -1.30
C CYS A 82 -13.36 10.71 0.10
N PHE A 83 -12.43 9.77 0.20
CA PHE A 83 -12.03 9.19 1.47
C PHE A 83 -11.37 10.22 2.40
N TYR A 84 -10.48 11.07 1.90
CA TYR A 84 -9.87 12.14 2.69
C TYR A 84 -10.89 13.15 3.18
N ASP A 85 -11.85 13.54 2.36
CA ASP A 85 -12.94 14.41 2.78
C ASP A 85 -13.84 13.76 3.84
N PHE A 86 -14.08 12.45 3.76
CA PHE A 86 -14.74 11.70 4.84
C PHE A 86 -13.94 11.74 6.15
N LEU A 87 -12.62 11.52 6.11
CA LEU A 87 -11.78 11.59 7.31
C LEU A 87 -11.77 12.99 7.92
N LEU A 88 -11.64 14.03 7.09
CA LEU A 88 -11.65 15.43 7.52
C LEU A 88 -12.97 15.84 8.20
N ARG A 89 -14.09 15.19 7.87
CA ARG A 89 -15.40 15.43 8.48
C ARG A 89 -15.68 14.55 9.70
N SER A 90 -15.09 13.36 9.77
CA SER A 90 -15.41 12.34 10.78
C SER A 90 -14.40 12.22 11.92
N GLN A 91 -13.17 12.72 11.75
CA GLN A 91 -12.13 12.64 12.77
C GLN A 91 -11.85 13.99 13.41
N GLU A 92 -11.56 13.96 14.71
CA GLU A 92 -11.04 15.12 15.44
C GLU A 92 -9.62 15.44 14.96
N LYS A 93 -9.35 16.73 14.71
CA LYS A 93 -8.05 17.21 14.24
C LYS A 93 -7.21 17.70 15.43
N PRO A 94 -5.88 17.57 15.39
CA PRO A 94 -5.07 16.99 14.30
C PRO A 94 -5.04 15.46 14.32
N PHE A 95 -4.91 14.86 13.13
CA PHE A 95 -4.65 13.42 12.98
C PHE A 95 -3.67 13.15 11.84
N PHE A 96 -3.13 11.94 11.80
CA PHE A 96 -2.32 11.42 10.71
C PHE A 96 -3.02 10.24 10.03
N VAL A 97 -2.76 10.07 8.74
CA VAL A 97 -3.15 8.88 7.97
C VAL A 97 -1.91 8.12 7.56
N TYR A 98 -1.84 6.85 7.93
CA TYR A 98 -0.91 5.90 7.36
C TYR A 98 -1.55 5.27 6.12
N GLN A 99 -1.11 5.66 4.93
CA GLN A 99 -1.52 5.05 3.67
C GLN A 99 -0.68 3.79 3.42
N SER A 100 -1.33 2.69 3.07
CA SER A 100 -0.68 1.42 2.74
C SER A 100 -1.43 0.69 1.64
N THR A 101 -0.72 -0.09 0.83
CA THR A 101 -1.37 -1.11 -0.01
C THR A 101 -1.94 -2.22 0.86
N ILE A 102 -3.05 -2.82 0.43
CA ILE A 102 -3.70 -3.94 1.15
C ILE A 102 -2.80 -5.18 1.25
N THR A 103 -1.81 -5.30 0.35
CA THR A 103 -0.84 -6.40 0.29
C THR A 103 0.38 -6.17 1.18
N SER A 104 0.37 -5.12 2.00
CA SER A 104 1.44 -4.84 2.96
C SER A 104 1.10 -5.34 4.36
N VAL A 105 2.14 -5.54 5.17
CA VAL A 105 2.05 -5.79 6.61
C VAL A 105 2.95 -4.79 7.32
N VAL A 106 2.48 -4.21 8.41
CA VAL A 106 3.11 -3.06 9.07
C VAL A 106 3.29 -3.31 10.57
N ASP A 107 4.47 -3.05 11.12
CA ASP A 107 4.65 -2.94 12.56
C ASP A 107 4.24 -1.55 13.03
N PHE A 108 3.02 -1.42 13.56
CA PHE A 108 2.50 -0.13 13.99
C PHE A 108 3.19 0.45 15.21
N ARG A 109 3.88 -0.36 16.02
CA ARG A 109 4.67 0.15 17.15
C ARG A 109 5.79 1.06 16.62
N SER A 110 6.44 0.64 15.54
CA SER A 110 7.46 1.42 14.83
C SER A 110 6.87 2.64 14.13
N VAL A 111 5.68 2.51 13.54
CA VAL A 111 4.98 3.66 12.94
C VAL A 111 4.71 4.74 13.99
N LEU A 112 4.16 4.36 15.15
CA LEU A 112 3.86 5.30 16.24
C LEU A 112 5.14 5.99 16.74
N ALA A 113 6.22 5.23 16.98
CA ALA A 113 7.49 5.81 17.39
C ALA A 113 8.08 6.77 16.34
N ILE A 114 7.92 6.46 15.05
CA ILE A 114 8.34 7.36 13.95
C ILE A 114 7.48 8.61 13.93
N MET A 115 6.16 8.48 14.10
CA MET A 115 5.22 9.60 14.10
C MET A 115 5.57 10.65 15.15
N ASP A 116 6.08 10.25 16.31
CA ASP A 116 6.55 11.17 17.37
C ASP A 116 7.72 12.05 16.92
N THR A 117 8.40 11.69 15.82
CA THR A 117 9.53 12.45 15.25
C THR A 117 9.16 13.23 13.98
N LEU A 118 7.91 13.12 13.52
CA LEU A 118 7.43 13.79 12.32
C LEU A 118 6.81 15.15 12.67
N PRO A 119 6.83 16.13 11.74
CA PRO A 119 6.15 17.40 11.97
C PRO A 119 4.63 17.18 12.12
N THR A 120 3.99 17.91 13.02
CA THR A 120 2.53 17.79 13.26
C THR A 120 1.69 18.44 12.17
N ARG A 121 2.33 19.28 11.33
CA ARG A 121 1.73 20.02 10.21
C ARG A 121 2.56 19.83 8.97
N LEU A 122 1.91 19.87 7.80
CA LEU A 122 2.57 19.71 6.50
C LEU A 122 3.45 18.45 6.41
N CYS A 123 3.14 17.42 7.19
CA CYS A 123 3.86 16.15 7.14
C CYS A 123 3.43 15.36 5.92
N TYR A 124 4.35 15.24 4.97
CA TYR A 124 4.27 14.31 3.87
C TYR A 124 5.49 13.40 3.91
N SER A 125 5.26 12.11 4.10
CA SER A 125 6.33 11.14 4.22
C SER A 125 5.98 9.83 3.55
N GLY A 126 6.99 9.09 3.10
CA GLY A 126 6.85 7.82 2.40
C GLY A 126 8.15 7.39 1.75
N MET A 127 8.15 6.25 1.09
CA MET A 127 9.30 5.81 0.31
C MET A 127 9.51 6.77 -0.87
N PRO A 128 10.65 7.47 -0.99
CA PRO A 128 10.83 8.42 -2.06
C PRO A 128 11.10 7.72 -3.39
N GLY A 129 10.40 8.17 -4.42
CA GLY A 129 10.70 7.90 -5.82
C GLY A 129 11.04 9.20 -6.55
N ILE A 130 11.73 9.06 -7.67
CA ILE A 130 11.99 10.17 -8.59
C ILE A 130 11.54 9.76 -9.98
N MET A 131 10.76 10.63 -10.61
CA MET A 131 10.27 10.42 -11.95
C MET A 131 11.41 10.53 -12.97
N THR A 132 11.57 9.48 -13.79
CA THR A 132 12.56 9.44 -14.86
C THR A 132 12.01 9.95 -16.21
N GLY A 133 10.68 10.01 -16.34
CA GLY A 133 9.96 10.58 -17.47
C GLY A 133 8.44 10.56 -17.24
N PRO A 134 7.63 11.23 -18.08
CA PRO A 134 8.01 12.00 -19.26
C PRO A 134 8.72 13.35 -18.91
N PRO A 135 9.34 14.05 -19.87
CA PRO A 135 10.20 15.22 -19.62
C PRO A 135 9.58 16.32 -18.76
N GLU A 136 8.27 16.49 -18.85
CA GLU A 136 7.49 17.53 -18.16
C GLU A 136 7.45 17.32 -16.65
N ILE A 137 7.58 16.08 -16.19
CA ILE A 137 7.60 15.72 -14.75
C ILE A 137 8.90 15.03 -14.35
N LYS A 138 9.91 15.03 -15.23
CA LYS A 138 11.21 14.42 -14.96
C LYS A 138 11.88 15.14 -13.79
N GLY A 139 12.37 14.37 -12.82
CA GLY A 139 12.98 14.91 -11.60
C GLY A 139 11.97 15.20 -10.49
N LEU A 140 10.65 15.08 -10.73
CA LEU A 140 9.66 15.18 -9.68
C LEU A 140 9.91 14.10 -8.62
N SER A 141 10.15 14.53 -7.39
CA SER A 141 10.17 13.64 -6.24
C SER A 141 8.75 13.35 -5.78
N PHE A 142 8.47 12.09 -5.44
CA PHE A 142 7.16 11.65 -4.93
C PHE A 142 7.34 10.65 -3.80
N ALA A 143 6.30 10.48 -2.98
CA ALA A 143 6.21 9.36 -2.06
C ALA A 143 5.47 8.22 -2.76
N CYS A 144 6.15 7.09 -3.01
CA CYS A 144 5.56 5.93 -3.67
C CYS A 144 4.28 5.50 -2.96
N GLY A 145 3.22 5.19 -3.71
CA GLY A 145 1.90 4.87 -3.15
C GLY A 145 1.81 3.63 -2.26
N THR A 146 2.94 2.96 -2.01
CA THR A 146 3.03 1.76 -1.17
C THR A 146 2.96 2.08 0.33
N ASN A 147 3.60 3.17 0.77
CA ASN A 147 3.56 3.61 2.16
C ASN A 147 3.64 5.13 2.27
N GLY A 148 2.91 5.70 3.23
CA GLY A 148 3.12 7.09 3.59
C GLY A 148 2.39 7.52 4.85
N ILE A 149 2.94 8.51 5.55
CA ILE A 149 2.26 9.20 6.67
C ILE A 149 1.96 10.63 6.21
N ILE A 150 0.67 10.97 6.25
CA ILE A 150 0.16 12.26 5.80
C ILE A 150 -0.64 12.92 6.92
N SER A 151 -0.30 14.17 7.23
CA SER A 151 -1.00 15.00 8.22
C SER A 151 -2.37 15.50 7.72
N SER A 152 -3.33 15.65 8.64
CA SER A 152 -4.70 16.06 8.32
C SER A 152 -4.82 17.42 7.60
N ASP A 153 -3.87 18.34 7.80
CA ASP A 153 -3.84 19.62 7.06
C ASP A 153 -3.39 19.44 5.61
N LEU A 154 -2.52 18.48 5.29
CA LEU A 154 -2.23 18.14 3.89
C LEU A 154 -3.38 17.43 3.20
N LEU A 155 -4.15 16.62 3.92
CA LEU A 155 -5.39 16.05 3.38
C LEU A 155 -6.35 17.17 2.95
N LEU A 156 -6.44 18.22 3.75
CA LEU A 156 -7.24 19.40 3.45
C LEU A 156 -6.71 20.13 2.20
N GLU A 157 -5.39 20.35 2.10
CA GLU A 157 -4.77 20.95 0.91
C GLU A 157 -5.03 20.12 -0.35
N MET A 158 -4.78 18.81 -0.31
CA MET A 158 -5.04 17.91 -1.46
C MET A 158 -6.50 17.95 -1.90
N ARG A 159 -7.45 17.96 -0.94
CA ARG A 159 -8.88 18.09 -1.25
C ARG A 159 -9.19 19.43 -1.89
N ASN A 160 -8.64 20.53 -1.37
CA ASN A 160 -8.92 21.87 -1.88
C ASN A 160 -8.32 22.10 -3.27
N ARG A 161 -7.22 21.43 -3.61
CA ARG A 161 -6.55 21.48 -4.92
C ARG A 161 -7.07 20.46 -5.92
N TYR A 162 -7.99 19.59 -5.51
CA TYR A 162 -8.56 18.58 -6.39
C TYR A 162 -9.55 19.22 -7.37
N GLU A 163 -9.19 19.15 -8.65
CA GLU A 163 -10.05 19.58 -9.77
C GLU A 163 -10.37 18.38 -10.66
N PRO A 164 -11.63 17.89 -10.69
CA PRO A 164 -11.99 16.65 -11.41
C PRO A 164 -11.68 16.65 -12.91
N GLY A 165 -11.63 17.82 -13.55
CA GLY A 165 -11.33 17.96 -14.98
C GLY A 165 -9.86 18.21 -15.29
N HIS A 166 -9.00 18.33 -14.28
CA HIS A 166 -7.60 18.67 -14.48
C HIS A 166 -6.80 17.47 -15.02
N ALA A 167 -5.85 17.73 -15.91
CA ALA A 167 -5.06 16.68 -16.57
C ALA A 167 -4.32 15.77 -15.58
N TYR A 168 -3.88 16.31 -14.43
CA TYR A 168 -3.18 15.56 -13.38
C TYR A 168 -4.02 14.45 -12.75
N THR A 169 -5.35 14.51 -12.85
CA THR A 169 -6.22 13.43 -12.34
C THR A 169 -6.06 12.13 -13.14
N ASN A 170 -5.50 12.19 -14.35
CA ASN A 170 -5.17 11.01 -15.17
C ASN A 170 -3.87 10.30 -14.74
N LEU A 171 -3.11 10.91 -13.82
CA LEU A 171 -1.82 10.37 -13.39
C LEU A 171 -2.01 9.36 -12.25
N PRO A 172 -1.06 8.41 -12.07
CA PRO A 172 -0.99 7.59 -10.88
C PRO A 172 -1.11 8.43 -9.61
N GLN A 173 -1.79 7.87 -8.61
CA GLN A 173 -2.21 8.60 -7.42
C GLN A 173 -1.04 9.27 -6.67
N ASP A 174 0.10 8.61 -6.56
CA ASP A 174 1.30 9.14 -5.92
C ASP A 174 1.95 10.28 -6.71
N LEU A 175 1.87 10.26 -8.04
CA LEU A 175 2.31 11.36 -8.89
C LEU A 175 1.35 12.55 -8.81
N TRP A 176 0.05 12.30 -8.79
CA TRP A 176 -0.95 13.34 -8.54
C TRP A 176 -0.69 14.03 -7.19
N GLN A 177 -0.50 13.27 -6.11
CA GLN A 177 -0.15 13.81 -4.79
C GLN A 177 1.12 14.66 -4.84
N ALA A 178 2.15 14.20 -5.54
CA ALA A 178 3.41 14.91 -5.66
C ALA A 178 3.30 16.24 -6.43
N LEU A 179 2.46 16.30 -7.46
CA LEU A 179 2.23 17.53 -8.24
C LEU A 179 1.38 18.54 -7.47
N VAL A 180 0.31 18.09 -6.82
CA VAL A 180 -0.56 19.01 -6.05
C VAL A 180 0.08 19.47 -4.75
N LEU A 181 1.16 18.81 -4.30
CA LEU A 181 1.96 19.16 -3.12
C LEU A 181 3.44 19.36 -3.50
N GLU A 182 3.72 19.91 -4.68
CA GLU A 182 5.10 20.08 -5.18
C GLU A 182 5.98 20.80 -4.15
N GLU A 183 5.44 21.83 -3.51
CA GLU A 183 6.14 22.68 -2.55
C GLU A 183 6.37 22.04 -1.18
N VAL A 184 5.72 20.91 -0.88
CA VAL A 184 5.79 20.27 0.44
C VAL A 184 7.04 19.37 0.53
N PRO A 185 7.93 19.60 1.51
CA PRO A 185 9.08 18.74 1.72
C PRO A 185 8.65 17.30 2.02
N ARG A 186 9.33 16.34 1.42
CA ARG A 186 9.04 14.91 1.60
C ARG A 186 10.03 14.31 2.59
N ILE A 187 9.52 13.57 3.57
CA ILE A 187 10.34 12.84 4.55
C ILE A 187 10.44 11.38 4.14
N ALA A 188 11.66 10.89 3.95
CA ALA A 188 11.90 9.52 3.53
C ALA A 188 11.51 8.52 4.63
N LEU A 189 10.73 7.52 4.27
CA LEU A 189 10.39 6.38 5.12
C LEU A 189 10.92 5.07 4.53
N PRO A 190 11.42 4.12 5.35
CA PRO A 190 11.84 2.83 4.86
C PRO A 190 10.66 2.01 4.36
N PHE A 191 10.98 1.14 3.41
CA PHE A 191 10.06 0.20 2.81
C PHE A 191 10.81 -1.07 2.40
N PHE A 192 10.16 -2.23 2.52
CA PHE A 192 10.68 -3.50 2.02
C PHE A 192 9.61 -4.26 1.23
N SER A 193 10.00 -4.92 0.14
CA SER A 193 9.13 -5.79 -0.65
C SER A 193 9.62 -7.23 -0.65
N PHE A 194 8.77 -8.16 -0.22
CA PHE A 194 8.85 -9.55 -0.63
C PHE A 194 8.26 -9.66 -2.05
N VAL A 195 9.11 -9.93 -3.05
CA VAL A 195 8.68 -10.10 -4.45
C VAL A 195 8.78 -11.58 -4.82
N ASN A 196 7.66 -12.17 -5.23
CA ASN A 196 7.49 -13.59 -5.47
C ASN A 196 8.03 -14.49 -4.34
N PRO A 197 7.68 -14.21 -3.06
CA PRO A 197 8.13 -15.07 -1.97
C PRO A 197 7.54 -16.47 -2.16
N ARG A 198 8.37 -17.51 -2.03
CA ARG A 198 7.95 -18.92 -2.03
C ARG A 198 8.53 -19.59 -0.79
N SER A 199 7.80 -20.55 -0.22
CA SER A 199 8.38 -21.44 0.77
C SER A 199 9.17 -22.51 0.01
N ASP A 200 10.49 -22.60 0.23
CA ASP A 200 11.24 -23.81 -0.16
C ASP A 200 10.78 -24.99 0.71
N VAL A 201 10.77 -26.19 0.12
CA VAL A 201 10.46 -27.46 0.81
C VAL A 201 11.62 -27.90 1.73
N GLY A 202 12.54 -26.99 2.06
CA GLY A 202 13.72 -27.22 2.88
C GLY A 202 13.65 -26.45 4.20
N PRO A 203 14.40 -26.90 5.23
CA PRO A 203 14.44 -26.30 6.57
C PRO A 203 14.87 -24.81 6.62
N ASP A 204 15.26 -24.21 5.49
CA ASP A 204 15.78 -22.85 5.38
C ASP A 204 14.80 -21.82 4.76
N SER A 205 13.53 -22.16 4.53
CA SER A 205 12.52 -21.20 4.03
C SER A 205 11.97 -20.26 5.12
N ASN A 206 12.82 -19.49 5.78
CA ASN A 206 12.44 -18.84 7.04
C ASN A 206 11.99 -17.38 6.85
N VAL A 207 10.81 -17.16 6.24
CA VAL A 207 10.14 -15.83 6.15
C VAL A 207 10.10 -15.16 7.52
N ALA A 208 9.81 -15.92 8.59
CA ALA A 208 9.80 -15.41 9.95
C ALA A 208 11.19 -14.95 10.43
N GLU A 209 12.27 -15.69 10.15
CA GLU A 209 13.63 -15.24 10.46
C GLU A 209 14.05 -14.02 9.64
N MET A 210 13.74 -13.99 8.35
CA MET A 210 13.98 -12.83 7.51
C MET A 210 13.25 -11.60 8.06
N THR A 211 11.96 -11.73 8.36
CA THR A 211 11.17 -10.65 8.97
C THR A 211 11.75 -10.23 10.31
N ARG A 212 12.17 -11.17 11.19
CA ARG A 212 12.87 -10.83 12.45
C ARG A 212 14.15 -10.06 12.21
N ARG A 213 14.97 -10.48 11.25
CA ARG A 213 16.23 -9.80 10.88
C ARG A 213 15.96 -8.40 10.36
N LEU A 214 14.99 -8.24 9.45
CA LEU A 214 14.60 -6.95 8.90
C LEU A 214 14.03 -6.01 9.98
N LEU A 215 13.21 -6.53 10.91
CA LEU A 215 12.73 -5.79 12.08
C LEU A 215 13.89 -5.32 12.96
N ALA A 216 14.88 -6.19 13.21
CA ALA A 216 16.08 -5.82 13.97
C ALA A 216 16.92 -4.72 13.28
N HIS A 217 16.85 -4.63 11.95
CA HIS A 217 17.46 -3.54 11.17
C HIS A 217 16.59 -2.27 11.04
N GLY A 218 15.39 -2.28 11.61
CA GLY A 218 14.47 -1.13 11.65
C GLY A 218 13.42 -1.09 10.55
N HIS A 219 13.33 -2.11 9.70
CA HIS A 219 12.23 -2.20 8.74
C HIS A 219 10.91 -2.47 9.48
N TYR A 220 9.86 -1.76 9.10
CA TYR A 220 8.53 -1.91 9.72
C TYR A 220 7.39 -1.99 8.70
N HIS A 221 7.67 -1.86 7.41
CA HIS A 221 6.69 -2.01 6.34
C HIS A 221 7.17 -3.08 5.36
N PHE A 222 6.35 -4.12 5.18
CA PHE A 222 6.63 -5.26 4.34
C PHE A 222 5.52 -5.43 3.31
N ARG A 223 5.75 -5.06 2.04
CA ARG A 223 4.82 -5.39 0.95
C ARG A 223 5.07 -6.81 0.49
N VAL A 224 4.00 -7.55 0.28
CA VAL A 224 4.03 -8.87 -0.36
C VAL A 224 3.50 -8.70 -1.78
N LYS A 225 4.30 -9.08 -2.77
CA LYS A 225 3.92 -9.17 -4.18
C LYS A 225 4.13 -10.59 -4.67
N SER A 226 3.12 -11.19 -5.29
CA SER A 226 3.27 -12.45 -6.00
C SER A 226 2.65 -12.35 -7.40
N ASP A 227 3.24 -13.02 -8.38
CA ASP A 227 2.70 -13.13 -9.73
C ASP A 227 1.79 -14.35 -9.80
N SER A 228 0.54 -14.21 -10.29
CA SER A 228 -0.33 -15.36 -10.48
C SER A 228 0.17 -16.22 -11.66
N ALA A 229 0.61 -17.46 -11.40
CA ALA A 229 1.05 -18.40 -12.43
C ALA A 229 -0.09 -19.03 -13.26
N ALA A 230 -1.31 -18.48 -13.23
CA ALA A 230 -2.42 -18.99 -14.02
C ALA A 230 -2.18 -18.70 -15.51
N ALA A 231 -2.18 -19.78 -16.31
CA ALA A 231 -1.88 -19.77 -17.74
C ALA A 231 -2.57 -18.61 -18.48
N GLY A 232 -1.76 -17.70 -19.03
CA GLY A 232 -2.21 -16.60 -19.88
C GLY A 232 -2.46 -15.26 -19.18
N LEU A 233 -2.43 -15.18 -17.84
CA LEU A 233 -2.65 -13.94 -17.08
C LEU A 233 -1.45 -13.62 -16.17
N ALA A 234 -0.25 -13.63 -16.74
CA ALA A 234 1.03 -13.43 -16.04
C ALA A 234 1.28 -11.99 -15.50
N ALA A 235 0.25 -11.15 -15.37
CA ALA A 235 0.40 -9.73 -15.06
C ALA A 235 -0.24 -9.27 -13.73
N ARG A 236 -0.87 -10.19 -12.97
CA ARG A 236 -1.58 -9.80 -11.75
C ARG A 236 -0.65 -9.79 -10.53
N GLU A 237 -0.59 -8.66 -9.82
CA GLU A 237 -0.24 -8.64 -8.41
C GLU A 237 -1.29 -9.46 -7.64
N ASP A 238 -0.96 -10.71 -7.37
CA ASP A 238 -1.65 -11.55 -6.41
C ASP A 238 -1.02 -11.36 -5.02
N ILE A 239 -1.76 -11.77 -4.01
CA ILE A 239 -1.25 -11.86 -2.64
C ILE A 239 -0.92 -13.31 -2.34
N ASP A 240 0.09 -13.51 -1.50
CA ASP A 240 0.25 -14.74 -0.75
C ASP A 240 -0.25 -14.50 0.68
N PRO A 241 -1.49 -14.92 1.02
CA PRO A 241 -2.07 -14.73 2.35
C PRO A 241 -1.25 -15.41 3.46
N TRP A 242 -0.57 -16.52 3.15
CA TRP A 242 0.23 -17.24 4.12
C TRP A 242 1.50 -16.47 4.47
N ILE A 243 2.19 -15.92 3.47
CA ILE A 243 3.34 -15.05 3.69
C ILE A 243 2.94 -13.82 4.50
N MET A 244 1.81 -13.19 4.18
CA MET A 244 1.29 -12.07 4.98
C MET A 244 1.03 -12.48 6.43
N LEU A 245 0.38 -13.63 6.66
CA LEU A 245 0.10 -14.14 8.00
C LEU A 245 1.39 -14.43 8.79
N GLU A 246 2.40 -15.04 8.16
CA GLU A 246 3.67 -15.32 8.82
C GLU A 246 4.43 -14.03 9.17
N VAL A 247 4.41 -13.02 8.30
CA VAL A 247 4.96 -11.69 8.61
C VAL A 247 4.19 -11.06 9.79
N MET A 248 2.86 -11.12 9.79
CA MET A 248 2.02 -10.61 10.88
C MET A 248 2.34 -11.28 12.22
N LYS A 249 2.34 -12.62 12.26
CA LYS A 249 2.70 -13.40 13.47
C LYS A 249 4.10 -13.07 13.97
N THR A 250 5.04 -12.94 13.04
CA THR A 250 6.43 -12.62 13.38
C THR A 250 6.55 -11.24 14.02
N ILE A 251 5.87 -10.23 13.48
CA ILE A 251 5.84 -8.89 14.09
C ILE A 251 5.23 -8.95 15.49
N LEU A 252 4.11 -9.65 15.67
CA LEU A 252 3.45 -9.77 16.97
C LEU A 252 4.32 -10.50 18.01
N ALA A 253 5.10 -11.49 17.58
CA ALA A 253 6.01 -12.24 18.45
C ALA A 253 7.35 -11.54 18.70
N SER A 254 7.72 -10.54 17.87
CA SER A 254 9.01 -9.86 18.01
C SER A 254 9.00 -8.81 19.10
N GLN A 255 10.15 -8.63 19.74
CA GLN A 255 10.41 -7.42 20.52
C GLN A 255 10.47 -6.20 19.59
N HIS A 256 9.84 -5.11 20.01
CA HIS A 256 9.85 -3.87 19.26
C HIS A 256 11.15 -3.12 19.53
N SER A 257 11.87 -2.73 18.47
CA SER A 257 13.10 -1.94 18.56
C SER A 257 12.87 -0.55 17.96
N THR A 258 12.47 0.39 18.81
CA THR A 258 12.26 1.80 18.44
C THR A 258 13.53 2.42 17.85
N ASP A 259 14.67 2.21 18.50
CA ASP A 259 15.97 2.78 18.09
C ASP A 259 16.39 2.30 16.70
N ALA A 260 16.13 1.03 16.36
CA ALA A 260 16.43 0.51 15.04
C ALA A 260 15.58 1.19 13.95
N ALA A 261 14.28 1.36 14.19
CA ALA A 261 13.36 2.00 13.25
C ALA A 261 13.71 3.48 13.04
N LEU A 262 13.96 4.22 14.12
CA LEU A 262 14.39 5.62 14.06
C LEU A 262 15.75 5.76 13.37
N GLY A 263 16.72 4.91 13.72
CA GLY A 263 18.03 4.89 13.09
C GLY A 263 17.98 4.60 11.59
N LEU A 264 17.10 3.70 11.14
CA LEU A 264 16.91 3.44 9.71
C LEU A 264 16.29 4.64 8.99
N LYS A 265 15.26 5.27 9.57
CA LYS A 265 14.67 6.52 9.04
C LYS A 265 15.74 7.61 8.88
N GLU A 266 16.58 7.82 9.90
CA GLU A 266 17.63 8.83 9.86
C GLU A 266 18.72 8.53 8.82
N ARG A 267 19.12 7.26 8.69
CA ARG A 267 20.07 6.85 7.64
C ARG A 267 19.49 7.14 6.25
N LEU A 268 18.24 6.74 6.00
CA LEU A 268 17.57 7.02 4.73
C LEU A 268 17.46 8.51 4.44
N THR A 269 17.01 9.29 5.43
CA THR A 269 16.87 10.74 5.29
C THR A 269 18.21 11.42 4.97
N ARG A 270 19.32 10.93 5.54
CA ARG A 270 20.67 11.46 5.24
C ARG A 270 21.20 11.02 3.87
N SER A 271 20.88 9.80 3.44
CA SER A 271 21.29 9.25 2.14
C SER A 271 20.54 9.90 0.98
N LEU A 272 19.33 10.38 1.24
CA LEU A 272 18.44 11.00 0.25
C LEU A 272 18.53 12.52 0.36
N ASN A 273 19.30 13.13 -0.54
CA ASN A 273 19.31 14.57 -0.73
C ASN A 273 18.20 14.91 -1.73
N PRO A 274 17.36 15.93 -1.51
CA PRO A 274 16.42 16.41 -2.53
C PRO A 274 17.09 16.69 -3.90
N ASN A 275 18.42 16.88 -3.94
CA ASN A 275 19.21 17.11 -5.15
C ASN A 275 19.95 15.89 -5.72
N ASN A 276 19.95 14.72 -5.07
CA ASN A 276 20.82 13.59 -5.49
C ASN A 276 20.15 12.50 -6.34
N GLY A 277 18.90 12.70 -6.78
CA GLY A 277 18.38 11.99 -7.96
C GLY A 277 18.23 10.47 -7.83
N GLN A 278 18.44 9.89 -6.65
CA GLN A 278 18.39 8.44 -6.47
C GLN A 278 16.97 7.99 -6.11
N THR A 279 16.28 7.40 -7.07
CA THR A 279 15.20 6.46 -6.77
C THR A 279 15.83 5.29 -6.04
N MET A 280 15.56 5.16 -4.75
CA MET A 280 15.87 3.92 -4.07
C MET A 280 14.97 2.85 -4.69
N THR A 281 15.57 1.86 -5.35
CA THR A 281 14.84 0.62 -5.60
C THR A 281 14.41 0.07 -4.25
N ALA A 282 13.21 -0.51 -4.17
CA ALA A 282 12.87 -1.34 -3.03
C ALA A 282 14.05 -2.30 -2.84
N TYR A 283 14.54 -2.46 -1.61
CA TYR A 283 15.55 -3.47 -1.32
C TYR A 283 14.93 -4.81 -1.73
N GLY A 284 15.28 -5.27 -2.92
CA GLY A 284 14.88 -6.54 -3.48
C GLY A 284 16.18 -7.27 -3.67
N GLU A 285 16.47 -8.25 -2.81
CA GLU A 285 17.47 -9.22 -3.23
C GLU A 285 16.86 -9.92 -4.45
N GLU A 286 17.52 -9.75 -5.59
CA GLU A 286 17.01 -10.15 -6.88
C GLU A 286 16.74 -11.66 -6.87
N LYS A 287 15.45 -12.01 -7.01
CA LYS A 287 14.93 -13.39 -7.16
C LYS A 287 15.19 -14.29 -5.96
N PHE A 288 14.26 -14.25 -5.01
CA PHE A 288 14.38 -15.05 -3.81
C PHE A 288 14.14 -16.56 -4.02
N PHE A 289 13.46 -17.06 -5.08
CA PHE A 289 13.13 -18.50 -5.18
C PHE A 289 12.91 -19.02 -6.62
N THR A 290 13.47 -20.19 -6.94
CA THR A 290 13.22 -20.96 -8.20
C THR A 290 12.84 -22.42 -7.92
N GLY A 291 11.91 -22.67 -6.99
CA GLY A 291 11.35 -24.00 -6.69
C GLY A 291 9.89 -24.18 -7.16
N PRO A 292 9.44 -25.42 -7.41
CA PRO A 292 8.01 -25.74 -7.60
C PRO A 292 7.20 -25.45 -6.32
N ARG A 293 5.91 -25.15 -6.50
CA ARG A 293 4.97 -24.76 -5.44
C ARG A 293 4.19 -25.99 -4.96
N ASP A 294 4.08 -26.16 -3.65
CA ASP A 294 3.46 -27.36 -3.05
C ASP A 294 2.09 -27.09 -2.39
N PHE A 295 1.55 -25.87 -2.50
CA PHE A 295 0.30 -25.48 -1.83
C PHE A 295 -0.64 -24.65 -2.72
N PRO A 296 -1.97 -24.79 -2.56
CA PRO A 296 -2.99 -24.10 -3.37
C PRO A 296 -3.02 -22.57 -3.16
N LEU A 297 -3.23 -21.81 -4.24
CA LEU A 297 -3.28 -20.34 -4.35
C LEU A 297 -4.71 -19.79 -4.28
N ASN A 298 -5.72 -20.64 -4.45
CA ASN A 298 -7.12 -20.24 -4.50
C ASN A 298 -8.06 -21.33 -3.97
N ASP A 299 -9.29 -20.92 -3.66
CA ASP A 299 -10.31 -21.77 -3.06
C ASP A 299 -10.59 -23.00 -3.91
N THR A 300 -10.53 -22.89 -5.25
CA THR A 300 -10.69 -24.04 -6.15
C THR A 300 -9.55 -25.05 -6.02
N GLU A 301 -8.29 -24.59 -5.92
CA GLU A 301 -7.16 -25.48 -5.68
C GLU A 301 -7.18 -26.04 -4.25
N THR A 302 -7.65 -25.28 -3.25
CA THR A 302 -7.84 -25.74 -1.87
C THR A 302 -8.95 -26.78 -1.76
N GLU A 303 -10.08 -26.58 -2.45
CA GLU A 303 -11.18 -27.54 -2.59
C GLU A 303 -10.73 -28.81 -3.31
N THR A 304 -9.84 -28.67 -4.30
CA THR A 304 -9.32 -29.81 -5.07
C THR A 304 -8.27 -30.61 -4.30
N LEU A 305 -7.37 -29.95 -3.58
CA LEU A 305 -6.26 -30.60 -2.86
C LEU A 305 -6.62 -31.01 -1.43
N TYR A 306 -7.57 -30.30 -0.79
CA TYR A 306 -7.98 -30.52 0.59
C TYR A 306 -9.51 -30.42 0.77
N PRO A 307 -10.28 -31.32 0.13
CA PRO A 307 -11.75 -31.27 0.12
C PRO A 307 -12.38 -31.35 1.51
N ASP A 308 -11.67 -31.92 2.49
CA ASP A 308 -12.16 -32.11 3.86
C ASP A 308 -12.10 -30.83 4.72
N LEU A 309 -11.26 -29.86 4.36
CA LEU A 309 -11.15 -28.57 5.06
C LEU A 309 -12.25 -27.57 4.69
N VAL A 310 -12.93 -27.79 3.56
CA VAL A 310 -13.97 -26.88 3.03
C VAL A 310 -15.37 -27.25 3.53
N ARG A 311 -15.53 -28.42 4.18
CA ARG A 311 -16.82 -28.91 4.70
C ARG A 311 -17.04 -28.64 6.20
N ALA A 312 -16.17 -27.85 6.85
CA ALA A 312 -16.26 -27.47 8.26
C ALA A 312 -16.79 -26.05 8.45
#